data_AF-A0A7C3A8G8-F1
#
_entry.id   AF-A0A7C3A8G8-F1
#
_cell.length_a   1.000
_cell.length_b   1.000
_cell.length_c   1.000
_cell.angle_alpha   90.00
_cell.angle_beta   90.00
_cell.angle_gamma   90.00
#
_symmetry.space_group_name_H-M   'P 1'
#
loop_
_entity.id
_entity.type
_entity.pdbx_description
1 polymer ?
#
loop_
_entity_poly.entity_id
_entity_poly.type
_entity_poly.pdbx_seq_one_letter_code
_entity_poly.pdbx_strand_id
1 'polypeptide(L)'
;MREVRIMRRIMTISILVFLVALMGCGQHRYQDKRIGIEVQSLDPDLRGRWGVEGVVITKVFPNTPAQRAGLEEGEMIYKVSVRRPVRGKRDLMKNISEGIKHEKMVTLELTDGREILLAVRSVRDNTGIIFDGTRVKSIDEGSPSSLSGLKPGDQVKAVIITRTIRNLDDYKKIVGKIAKSSHELTFTTNELSGVKLAAVRALGEIGGSEAVKVLLQILESEEELFREPAAKALERLSDRFSSPELISKMIKHLQIKYEPNPEIRASCALALAKLKPVEAIPTLIKALYDPVANIRFKAGVALASIGTPALEPLIEELRKTQDPNVQDIIASTLGEIGTGKARDALISAYSRIKSSSVRLSILNSLAEIGDEKAMSFLRGVSAAETDPQVKVYLDTLIAKAK
;
A
#
# COMPACT_ATOMS: atom_id res chain seq x y z
N MET A 1 -15.56 2.34 -25.27
CA MET A 1 -14.77 1.33 -24.51
C MET A 1 -13.29 1.21 -24.89
N ARG A 2 -12.83 1.65 -26.09
CA ARG A 2 -11.39 1.60 -26.44
C ARG A 2 -10.55 2.75 -25.85
N GLU A 3 -11.12 3.93 -25.61
CA GLU A 3 -10.36 5.09 -25.07
C GLU A 3 -10.05 4.98 -23.56
N VAL A 4 -10.93 4.38 -22.75
CA VAL A 4 -10.69 4.17 -21.31
C VAL A 4 -9.52 3.20 -21.05
N ARG A 5 -9.24 2.28 -22.00
CA ARG A 5 -8.07 1.37 -21.93
C ARG A 5 -6.74 2.04 -22.27
N ILE A 6 -6.76 3.13 -23.05
CA ILE A 6 -5.54 3.84 -23.45
C ILE A 6 -5.08 4.76 -22.30
N MET A 7 -6.00 5.42 -21.60
CA MET A 7 -5.67 6.20 -20.40
C MET A 7 -5.24 5.32 -19.22
N ARG A 8 -5.84 4.13 -19.05
CA ARG A 8 -5.40 3.13 -18.04
C ARG A 8 -3.97 2.63 -18.24
N ARG A 9 -3.43 2.67 -19.47
CA ARG A 9 -2.05 2.23 -19.76
C ARG A 9 -0.98 3.29 -19.51
N ILE A 10 -1.36 4.55 -19.31
CA ILE A 10 -0.42 5.67 -19.13
C ILE A 10 -0.01 5.83 -17.66
N MET A 11 -0.74 5.24 -16.71
CA MET A 11 -0.54 5.48 -15.27
C MET A 11 -0.06 4.26 -14.47
N THR A 12 0.17 3.10 -15.10
CA THR A 12 0.89 1.96 -14.51
C THR A 12 2.39 2.12 -14.75
N ILE A 13 3.01 3.13 -14.12
CA ILE A 13 4.44 3.04 -13.86
C ILE A 13 4.56 2.29 -12.54
N SER A 14 4.84 0.99 -12.61
CA SER A 14 5.09 0.16 -11.43
C SER A 14 6.05 0.90 -10.50
N ILE A 15 5.65 1.14 -9.25
CA ILE A 15 6.40 1.87 -8.21
C ILE A 15 7.88 1.42 -8.18
N LEU A 16 8.12 0.13 -8.43
CA LEU A 16 9.44 -0.48 -8.52
C LEU A 16 10.30 0.05 -9.69
N VAL A 17 9.73 0.31 -10.87
CA VAL A 17 10.46 0.89 -12.01
C VAL A 17 10.95 2.30 -11.67
N PHE A 18 10.12 3.07 -10.95
CA PHE A 18 10.49 4.41 -10.49
C PHE A 18 11.59 4.36 -9.41
N LEU A 19 11.54 3.38 -8.51
CA LEU A 19 12.56 3.17 -7.48
C LEU A 19 13.90 2.69 -8.04
N VAL A 20 13.86 1.79 -9.02
CA VAL A 20 15.06 1.32 -9.73
C VAL A 20 15.70 2.46 -10.54
N ALA A 21 14.92 3.45 -10.97
CA ALA A 21 15.45 4.67 -11.59
C ALA A 21 16.09 5.64 -10.57
N LEU A 22 15.60 5.68 -9.32
CA LEU A 22 16.10 6.57 -8.27
C LEU A 22 17.33 6.02 -7.52
N MET A 23 17.48 4.69 -7.38
CA MET A 23 18.56 4.07 -6.60
C MET A 23 19.88 3.82 -7.36
N GLY A 24 20.17 4.60 -8.40
CA GLY A 24 21.49 4.57 -9.04
C GLY A 24 21.66 3.47 -10.08
N CYS A 25 21.82 3.91 -11.32
CA CYS A 25 22.13 3.09 -12.49
C CYS A 25 23.60 2.64 -12.50
N GLY A 26 23.84 1.38 -12.88
CA GLY A 26 25.17 0.92 -13.28
C GLY A 26 25.18 -0.54 -13.74
N GLN A 27 24.99 -0.78 -15.04
CA GLN A 27 25.44 -1.98 -15.80
C GLN A 27 24.66 -3.33 -15.76
N HIS A 28 23.47 -3.46 -15.20
CA HIS A 28 22.80 -4.79 -15.13
C HIS A 28 21.43 -4.90 -15.79
N ARG A 29 21.13 -4.10 -16.82
CA ARG A 29 19.95 -4.31 -17.66
C ARG A 29 20.27 -5.24 -18.83
N TYR A 30 19.35 -6.14 -19.15
CA TYR A 30 19.46 -7.06 -20.27
C TYR A 30 18.16 -7.08 -21.05
N GLN A 31 18.23 -6.73 -22.33
CA GLN A 31 17.12 -6.83 -23.24
C GLN A 31 17.09 -8.23 -23.88
N ASP A 32 16.08 -9.03 -23.54
CA ASP A 32 15.83 -10.32 -24.18
C ASP A 32 14.90 -10.16 -25.38
N LYS A 33 15.50 -9.87 -26.55
CA LYS A 33 14.76 -9.67 -27.81
C LYS A 33 13.95 -10.88 -28.26
N ARG A 34 14.26 -12.09 -27.77
CA ARG A 34 13.59 -13.33 -28.20
C ARG A 34 12.17 -13.43 -27.64
N ILE A 35 12.02 -13.03 -26.38
CA ILE A 35 10.71 -13.05 -25.69
C ILE A 35 10.10 -11.66 -25.57
N GLY A 36 10.90 -10.60 -25.73
CA GLY A 36 10.43 -9.22 -25.75
C GLY A 36 10.28 -8.58 -24.38
N ILE A 37 11.28 -8.74 -23.52
CA ILE A 37 11.37 -8.04 -22.23
C ILE A 37 12.74 -7.40 -22.02
N GLU A 38 12.80 -6.46 -21.09
CA GLU A 38 14.01 -6.03 -20.42
C GLU A 38 13.97 -6.48 -18.96
N VAL A 39 15.08 -7.05 -18.48
CA VAL A 39 15.22 -7.50 -17.10
C VAL A 39 16.47 -6.91 -16.44
N GLN A 40 16.43 -6.81 -15.12
CA GLN A 40 17.54 -6.29 -14.30
C GLN A 40 17.75 -7.16 -13.04
N SER A 41 18.99 -7.31 -12.60
CA SER A 41 19.26 -7.91 -11.28
C SER A 41 18.86 -6.98 -10.15
N LEU A 42 18.35 -7.53 -9.06
CA LEU A 42 18.24 -6.82 -7.80
C LEU A 42 19.63 -6.50 -7.24
N ASP A 43 19.76 -5.32 -6.66
CA ASP A 43 20.95 -4.90 -5.93
C ASP A 43 21.32 -5.95 -4.86
N PRO A 44 22.63 -6.29 -4.68
CA PRO A 44 23.08 -7.23 -3.66
C PRO A 44 22.55 -6.92 -2.25
N ASP A 45 22.45 -5.65 -1.87
CA ASP A 45 21.95 -5.24 -0.55
C ASP A 45 20.45 -5.50 -0.42
N LEU A 46 19.70 -5.30 -1.51
CA LEU A 46 18.27 -5.64 -1.55
C LEU A 46 18.07 -7.15 -1.48
N ARG A 47 18.89 -7.96 -2.17
CA ARG A 47 18.81 -9.43 -2.08
C ARG A 47 19.10 -9.93 -0.67
N GLY A 48 20.13 -9.41 -0.02
CA GLY A 48 20.52 -9.81 1.34
C GLY A 48 19.48 -9.41 2.39
N ARG A 49 18.97 -8.18 2.34
CA ARG A 49 17.99 -7.68 3.31
C ARG A 49 16.62 -8.34 3.20
N TRP A 50 16.21 -8.73 1.99
CA TRP A 50 14.85 -9.19 1.73
C TRP A 50 14.75 -10.68 1.40
N GLY A 51 15.89 -11.38 1.33
CA GLY A 51 15.93 -12.82 1.04
C GLY A 51 15.35 -13.19 -0.33
N VAL A 52 15.33 -12.23 -1.27
CA VAL A 52 14.76 -12.41 -2.61
C VAL A 52 15.86 -12.68 -3.62
N GLU A 53 15.61 -13.68 -4.48
CA GLU A 53 16.50 -14.07 -5.57
C GLU A 53 15.70 -14.04 -6.88
N GLY A 54 16.25 -13.42 -7.92
CA GLY A 54 15.51 -13.23 -9.17
C GLY A 54 16.04 -12.11 -10.06
N VAL A 55 15.31 -11.86 -11.13
CA VAL A 55 15.48 -10.69 -12.01
C VAL A 55 14.14 -9.96 -12.15
N VAL A 56 14.17 -8.65 -12.03
CA VAL A 56 12.98 -7.78 -12.16
C VAL A 56 12.75 -7.46 -13.62
N ILE A 57 11.51 -7.55 -14.08
CA ILE A 57 11.09 -7.10 -15.40
C ILE A 57 11.00 -5.57 -15.36
N THR A 58 11.88 -4.89 -16.09
CA THR A 58 11.89 -3.42 -16.17
C THR A 58 11.09 -2.90 -17.37
N LYS A 59 10.87 -3.75 -18.38
CA LYS A 59 10.07 -3.39 -19.55
C LYS A 59 9.46 -4.60 -20.23
N VAL A 60 8.21 -4.48 -20.69
CA VAL A 60 7.57 -5.48 -21.55
C VAL A 60 7.23 -4.84 -22.89
N PHE A 61 7.82 -5.35 -23.97
CA PHE A 61 7.65 -4.77 -25.30
C PHE A 61 6.33 -5.21 -25.94
N PRO A 62 5.62 -4.33 -26.66
CA PRO A 62 4.34 -4.67 -27.28
C PRO A 62 4.47 -5.69 -28.40
N ASN A 63 3.42 -6.49 -28.63
CA ASN A 63 3.32 -7.53 -29.67
C ASN A 63 4.34 -8.68 -29.52
N THR A 64 4.89 -8.88 -28.32
CA THR A 64 5.91 -9.91 -28.04
C THR A 64 5.35 -11.13 -27.30
N PRO A 65 6.06 -12.28 -27.30
CA PRO A 65 5.67 -13.45 -26.50
C PRO A 65 5.42 -13.13 -25.03
N ALA A 66 6.26 -12.30 -24.42
CA ALA A 66 6.14 -11.92 -23.02
C ALA A 66 4.84 -11.17 -22.72
N GLN A 67 4.45 -10.21 -23.57
CA GLN A 67 3.18 -9.52 -23.42
C GLN A 67 1.99 -10.48 -23.54
N ARG A 68 2.05 -11.43 -24.48
CA ARG A 68 0.99 -12.44 -24.65
C ARG A 68 0.91 -13.43 -23.48
N ALA A 69 2.04 -13.67 -22.82
CA ALA A 69 2.13 -14.51 -21.63
C ALA A 69 1.65 -13.78 -20.35
N GLY A 70 1.32 -12.49 -20.44
CA GLY A 70 0.83 -11.70 -19.31
C GLY A 70 1.92 -11.29 -18.32
N LEU A 71 3.20 -11.28 -18.73
CA LEU A 71 4.27 -10.72 -17.90
C LEU A 71 4.08 -9.21 -17.76
N GLU A 72 4.28 -8.71 -16.55
CA GLU A 72 4.08 -7.30 -16.23
C GLU A 72 5.37 -6.62 -15.76
N GLU A 73 5.47 -5.32 -16.02
CA GLU A 73 6.59 -4.51 -15.54
C GLU A 73 6.56 -4.39 -14.01
N GLY A 74 7.70 -4.61 -13.36
CA GLY A 74 7.83 -4.62 -11.90
C GLY A 74 7.70 -5.99 -11.24
N GLU A 75 7.27 -7.01 -11.98
CA GLU A 75 7.31 -8.40 -11.50
C GLU A 75 8.76 -8.92 -11.44
N MET A 76 9.05 -9.79 -10.47
CA MET A 76 10.33 -10.49 -10.39
C MET A 76 10.18 -11.92 -10.86
N ILE A 77 10.97 -12.30 -11.87
CA ILE A 77 11.14 -13.68 -12.32
C ILE A 77 12.13 -14.36 -11.37
N TYR A 78 11.67 -15.38 -10.66
CA TYR A 78 12.51 -16.17 -9.75
C TYR A 78 12.60 -17.65 -10.14
N LYS A 79 11.70 -18.14 -11.00
CA LYS A 79 11.77 -19.49 -11.58
C LYS A 79 11.39 -19.50 -13.05
N VAL A 80 11.92 -20.48 -13.77
CA VAL A 80 11.52 -20.81 -15.13
C VAL A 80 11.32 -22.32 -15.25
N SER A 81 10.20 -22.71 -15.84
CA SER A 81 9.84 -24.09 -16.12
C SER A 81 9.92 -24.35 -17.61
N VAL A 82 10.49 -25.50 -17.96
CA VAL A 82 10.64 -25.94 -19.35
C VAL A 82 9.89 -27.23 -19.52
N ARG A 83 8.90 -27.22 -20.40
CA ARG A 83 8.16 -28.43 -20.75
C ARG A 83 8.87 -29.16 -21.89
N ARG A 84 9.31 -30.39 -21.63
CA ARG A 84 9.99 -31.25 -22.60
C ARG A 84 9.13 -32.47 -22.95
N PRO A 85 8.52 -32.51 -24.15
CA PRO A 85 7.80 -33.70 -24.60
C PRO A 85 8.75 -34.89 -24.68
N VAL A 86 8.29 -36.06 -24.22
CA VAL A 86 9.12 -37.27 -24.18
C VAL A 86 8.75 -38.21 -25.30
N ARG A 87 9.73 -38.64 -26.10
CA ARG A 87 9.50 -39.56 -27.23
C ARG A 87 9.89 -41.01 -26.96
N GLY A 88 10.56 -41.29 -25.85
CA GLY A 88 10.99 -42.65 -25.50
C GLY A 88 11.79 -42.71 -24.20
N LYS A 89 12.09 -43.93 -23.74
CA LYS A 89 12.76 -44.19 -22.45
C LYS A 89 14.07 -43.42 -22.26
N ARG A 90 14.91 -43.36 -23.29
CA ARG A 90 16.21 -42.66 -23.23
C ARG A 90 16.03 -41.17 -22.96
N ASP A 91 15.07 -40.55 -23.63
CA ASP A 91 14.75 -39.14 -23.49
C ASP A 91 14.10 -38.84 -22.12
N LEU A 92 13.19 -39.72 -21.68
CA LEU A 92 12.57 -39.66 -20.36
C LEU A 92 13.63 -39.64 -19.25
N MET A 93 14.51 -40.65 -19.24
CA MET A 93 15.54 -40.80 -18.21
C MET A 93 16.54 -39.64 -18.23
N LYS A 94 16.90 -39.14 -19.43
CA LYS A 94 17.77 -37.97 -19.58
C LYS A 94 17.11 -36.72 -18.96
N ASN A 95 15.85 -36.45 -19.27
CA ASN A 95 15.15 -35.27 -18.77
C ASN A 95 14.90 -35.33 -17.25
N ILE A 96 14.56 -36.51 -16.71
CA ILE A 96 14.45 -36.73 -15.26
C ILE A 96 15.79 -36.47 -14.57
N SER A 97 16.88 -37.05 -15.08
CA SER A 97 18.23 -36.88 -14.53
C SER A 97 18.67 -35.41 -14.57
N GLU A 98 18.39 -34.69 -15.65
CA GLU A 98 18.72 -33.26 -15.78
C GLU A 98 17.95 -32.40 -14.76
N GLY A 99 16.65 -32.67 -14.55
CA GLY A 99 15.85 -31.95 -13.54
C GLY A 99 16.36 -32.19 -12.12
N ILE A 100 16.56 -33.46 -11.75
CA ILE A 100 17.09 -33.85 -10.44
C ILE A 100 18.48 -33.25 -10.19
N LYS A 101 19.35 -33.21 -11.20
CA LYS A 101 20.69 -32.65 -11.06
C LYS A 101 20.69 -31.17 -10.67
N HIS A 102 19.70 -30.40 -11.10
CA HIS A 102 19.67 -28.95 -10.91
C HIS A 102 18.88 -28.51 -9.68
N GLU A 103 17.70 -29.06 -9.45
CA GLU A 103 16.82 -28.64 -8.36
C GLU A 103 16.47 -29.78 -7.38
N LYS A 104 17.06 -30.98 -7.55
CA LYS A 104 16.68 -32.20 -6.81
C LYS A 104 15.20 -32.58 -6.94
N MET A 105 14.53 -32.00 -7.94
CA MET A 105 13.14 -32.26 -8.22
C MET A 105 12.85 -32.15 -9.71
N VAL A 106 11.79 -32.82 -10.15
CA VAL A 106 11.28 -32.77 -11.51
C VAL A 106 9.79 -33.10 -11.51
N THR A 107 9.03 -32.49 -12.41
CA THR A 107 7.60 -32.79 -12.56
C THR A 107 7.36 -33.65 -13.80
N LEU A 108 6.57 -34.71 -13.66
CA LEU A 108 6.13 -35.55 -14.77
C LEU A 108 4.71 -35.16 -15.17
N GLU A 109 4.48 -34.81 -16.43
CA GLU A 109 3.14 -34.65 -16.98
C GLU A 109 2.70 -36.00 -17.58
N LEU A 110 1.59 -36.53 -17.07
CA LEU A 110 1.01 -37.78 -17.53
C LEU A 110 0.02 -37.54 -18.69
N THR A 111 -0.25 -38.58 -19.47
CA THR A 111 -1.23 -38.51 -20.58
C THR A 111 -2.67 -38.22 -20.15
N ASP A 112 -3.01 -38.52 -18.90
CA ASP A 112 -4.32 -38.23 -18.29
C ASP A 112 -4.43 -36.79 -17.73
N GLY A 113 -3.37 -35.99 -17.87
CA GLY A 113 -3.31 -34.60 -17.43
C GLY A 113 -2.82 -34.40 -16.00
N ARG A 114 -2.56 -35.47 -15.23
CA ARG A 114 -1.97 -35.33 -13.89
C ARG A 114 -0.51 -34.87 -13.99
N GLU A 115 -0.11 -33.99 -13.09
CA GLU A 115 1.28 -33.60 -12.87
C GLU A 115 1.80 -34.21 -11.57
N ILE A 116 2.89 -34.97 -11.67
CA ILE A 116 3.49 -35.68 -10.54
C ILE A 116 4.84 -35.06 -10.21
N LEU A 117 4.95 -34.44 -9.03
CA LEU A 117 6.22 -33.94 -8.52
C LEU A 117 7.05 -35.08 -7.94
N LEU A 118 8.25 -35.28 -8.50
CA LEU A 118 9.27 -36.15 -7.95
C LEU A 118 10.35 -35.30 -7.29
N ALA A 119 10.60 -35.52 -6.01
CA ALA A 119 11.66 -34.84 -5.26
C ALA A 119 12.57 -35.88 -4.62
N VAL A 120 13.88 -35.66 -4.67
CA VAL A 120 14.89 -36.52 -4.05
C VAL A 120 15.68 -35.74 -2.99
N ARG A 121 16.23 -36.44 -2.00
CA ARG A 121 17.00 -35.80 -0.93
C ARG A 121 18.40 -35.40 -1.43
N SER A 122 18.98 -36.27 -2.24
CA SER A 122 20.29 -36.12 -2.87
C SER A 122 20.21 -36.37 -4.37
N VAL A 123 21.04 -35.68 -5.14
CA VAL A 123 21.16 -35.88 -6.60
C VAL A 123 21.67 -37.28 -6.99
N ARG A 124 22.19 -38.04 -6.01
CA ARG A 124 22.66 -39.43 -6.19
C ARG A 124 21.56 -40.45 -5.92
N ASP A 125 20.43 -40.03 -5.33
CA ASP A 125 19.35 -40.95 -5.00
C ASP A 125 18.68 -41.42 -6.29
N ASN A 126 18.38 -42.71 -6.35
CA ASN A 126 17.53 -43.23 -7.40
C ASN A 126 16.08 -42.79 -7.14
N THR A 127 15.34 -42.45 -8.20
CA THR A 127 13.90 -42.14 -8.05
C THR A 127 13.10 -43.37 -7.63
N GLY A 128 13.63 -44.58 -7.87
CA GLY A 128 12.98 -45.86 -7.62
C GLY A 128 11.88 -46.17 -8.63
N ILE A 129 11.92 -45.54 -9.82
CA ILE A 129 10.95 -45.80 -10.89
C ILE A 129 11.61 -46.69 -11.94
N ILE A 130 10.95 -47.81 -12.24
CA ILE A 130 11.30 -48.66 -13.37
C ILE A 130 10.35 -48.34 -14.52
N PHE A 131 10.89 -47.86 -15.64
CA PHE A 131 10.12 -47.56 -16.84
C PHE A 131 10.21 -48.67 -17.88
N ASP A 132 9.07 -48.99 -18.51
CA ASP A 132 8.97 -49.69 -19.78
C ASP A 132 8.54 -48.70 -20.88
N GLY A 133 9.45 -48.37 -21.79
CA GLY A 133 9.29 -47.21 -22.66
C GLY A 133 9.13 -45.91 -21.83
N THR A 134 7.96 -45.29 -21.95
CA THR A 134 7.55 -44.09 -21.20
C THR A 134 6.48 -44.39 -20.15
N ARG A 135 6.13 -45.67 -19.96
CA ARG A 135 5.16 -46.15 -18.98
C ARG A 135 5.86 -46.62 -17.71
N VAL A 136 5.27 -46.35 -16.57
CA VAL A 136 5.74 -46.83 -15.27
C VAL A 136 5.46 -48.34 -15.19
N LYS A 137 6.53 -49.14 -15.07
CA LYS A 137 6.43 -50.60 -14.89
C LYS A 137 6.25 -50.96 -13.42
N SER A 138 7.10 -50.40 -12.56
CA SER A 138 7.04 -50.59 -11.10
C SER A 138 7.68 -49.41 -10.38
N ILE A 139 7.36 -49.29 -9.10
CA ILE A 139 7.92 -48.29 -8.19
C ILE A 139 8.45 -49.04 -6.98
N ASP A 140 9.70 -48.79 -6.62
CA ASP A 140 10.35 -49.43 -5.48
C ASP A 140 9.72 -48.91 -4.17
N GLU A 141 9.35 -49.82 -3.26
CA GLU A 141 8.82 -49.43 -1.95
C GLU A 141 9.85 -48.63 -1.14
N GLY A 142 9.39 -47.58 -0.45
CA GLY A 142 10.26 -46.67 0.29
C GLY A 142 11.09 -45.72 -0.57
N SER A 143 10.98 -45.78 -1.90
CA SER A 143 11.63 -44.81 -2.80
C SER A 143 10.93 -43.45 -2.79
N PRO A 144 11.59 -42.37 -3.24
CA PRO A 144 10.97 -41.06 -3.33
C PRO A 144 9.68 -41.04 -4.18
N SER A 145 9.59 -41.91 -5.19
CA SER A 145 8.42 -41.98 -6.06
C SER A 145 7.24 -42.73 -5.46
N SER A 146 7.45 -43.52 -4.40
CA SER A 146 6.34 -44.19 -3.70
C SER A 146 5.40 -43.19 -3.00
N LEU A 147 5.89 -41.99 -2.71
CA LEU A 147 5.15 -40.91 -2.04
C LEU A 147 4.60 -39.85 -3.00
N SER A 148 4.86 -39.96 -4.30
CA SER A 148 4.48 -38.92 -5.28
C SER A 148 3.08 -39.08 -5.86
N GLY A 149 2.41 -40.21 -5.58
CA GLY A 149 1.12 -40.56 -6.18
C GLY A 149 1.19 -41.15 -7.59
N LEU A 150 2.41 -41.43 -8.09
CA LEU A 150 2.65 -42.17 -9.32
C LEU A 150 2.26 -43.65 -9.13
N LYS A 151 1.70 -44.28 -10.17
CA LYS A 151 1.25 -45.68 -10.12
C LYS A 151 1.82 -46.49 -11.29
N PRO A 152 2.03 -47.81 -11.10
CA PRO A 152 2.27 -48.72 -12.22
C PRO A 152 1.16 -48.56 -13.28
N GLY A 153 1.57 -48.49 -14.54
CA GLY A 153 0.68 -48.22 -15.67
C GLY A 153 0.60 -46.75 -16.09
N ASP A 154 1.00 -45.80 -15.24
CA ASP A 154 1.02 -44.37 -15.58
C ASP A 154 1.93 -44.09 -16.79
N GLN A 155 1.46 -43.25 -17.71
CA GLN A 155 2.11 -43.00 -18.99
C GLN A 155 2.60 -41.56 -19.04
N VAL A 156 3.92 -41.37 -19.03
CA VAL A 156 4.54 -40.04 -19.06
C VAL A 156 4.51 -39.47 -20.47
N LYS A 157 3.98 -38.24 -20.59
CA LYS A 157 3.85 -37.47 -21.83
C LYS A 157 4.95 -36.43 -21.96
N ALA A 158 5.28 -35.74 -20.87
CA ALA A 158 6.33 -34.74 -20.83
C ALA A 158 7.00 -34.67 -19.47
N VAL A 159 8.19 -34.07 -19.45
CA VAL A 159 8.92 -33.74 -18.22
C VAL A 159 9.02 -32.22 -18.13
N ILE A 160 8.56 -31.67 -17.02
CA ILE A 160 8.65 -30.25 -16.70
C ILE A 160 9.85 -30.07 -15.78
N ILE A 161 10.85 -29.34 -16.27
CA ILE A 161 12.08 -29.02 -15.53
C ILE A 161 12.00 -27.57 -15.09
N THR A 162 11.78 -27.36 -13.79
CA THR A 162 11.86 -26.04 -13.17
C THR A 162 13.30 -25.72 -12.79
N ARG A 163 13.70 -24.46 -12.96
CA ARG A 163 15.01 -23.94 -12.55
C ARG A 163 14.84 -22.60 -11.86
N THR A 164 15.56 -22.44 -10.76
CA THR A 164 15.62 -21.19 -10.00
C THR A 164 16.50 -20.18 -10.74
N ILE A 165 16.05 -18.93 -10.82
CA ILE A 165 16.76 -17.79 -11.38
C ILE A 165 17.24 -16.95 -10.21
N ARG A 166 18.54 -16.94 -9.91
CA ARG A 166 19.05 -16.18 -8.75
C ARG A 166 19.50 -14.77 -9.09
N ASN A 167 19.92 -14.57 -10.33
CA ASN A 167 20.49 -13.34 -10.84
C ASN A 167 20.43 -13.31 -12.38
N LEU A 168 20.95 -12.24 -12.96
CA LEU A 168 20.94 -12.06 -14.41
C LEU A 168 21.79 -13.07 -15.19
N ASP A 169 22.88 -13.59 -14.62
CA ASP A 169 23.70 -14.58 -15.30
C ASP A 169 23.02 -15.95 -15.36
N ASP A 170 22.34 -16.34 -14.27
CA ASP A 170 21.44 -17.49 -14.25
C ASP A 170 20.35 -17.32 -15.30
N TYR A 171 19.69 -16.16 -15.35
CA TYR A 171 18.68 -15.86 -16.36
C TYR A 171 19.21 -16.03 -17.79
N LYS A 172 20.31 -15.35 -18.13
CA LYS A 172 20.93 -15.40 -19.48
C LYS A 172 21.32 -16.83 -19.86
N LYS A 173 21.92 -17.58 -18.93
CA LYS A 173 22.39 -18.95 -19.15
C LYS A 173 21.24 -19.93 -19.31
N ILE A 174 20.19 -19.79 -18.51
CA ILE A 174 19.05 -20.71 -18.51
C ILE A 174 18.16 -20.41 -19.71
N VAL A 175 17.59 -19.21 -19.79
CA VAL A 175 16.66 -18.80 -20.85
C VAL A 175 17.36 -18.85 -22.21
N GLY A 176 18.62 -18.42 -22.29
CA GLY A 176 19.37 -18.43 -23.54
C GLY A 176 19.68 -19.82 -24.09
N LYS A 177 19.79 -20.85 -23.25
CA LYS A 177 19.91 -22.24 -23.70
C LYS A 177 18.56 -22.80 -24.14
N ILE A 178 17.50 -22.53 -23.37
CA ILE A 178 16.19 -23.12 -23.61
C ILE A 178 15.52 -22.51 -24.85
N ALA A 179 15.64 -21.20 -25.05
CA ALA A 179 15.07 -20.52 -26.21
C ALA A 179 15.61 -21.05 -27.56
N LYS A 180 16.77 -21.71 -27.58
CA LYS A 180 17.34 -22.36 -28.77
C LYS A 180 16.72 -23.72 -29.10
N SER A 181 15.96 -24.30 -28.16
CA SER A 181 15.52 -25.70 -28.21
C SER A 181 14.02 -25.87 -28.52
N SER A 182 13.33 -24.80 -28.89
CA SER A 182 11.88 -24.76 -29.23
C SER A 182 10.96 -25.38 -28.17
N HIS A 183 11.42 -25.47 -26.93
CA HIS A 183 10.61 -25.92 -25.81
C HIS A 183 9.70 -24.80 -25.32
N GLU A 184 8.54 -25.20 -24.81
CA GLU A 184 7.62 -24.28 -24.13
C GLU A 184 8.23 -23.84 -22.80
N LEU A 185 8.18 -22.53 -22.57
CA LEU A 185 8.78 -21.81 -21.44
C LEU A 185 7.69 -21.15 -20.63
N THR A 186 7.69 -21.40 -19.32
CA THR A 186 6.81 -20.74 -18.36
C THR A 186 7.65 -20.04 -17.31
N PHE A 187 7.38 -18.76 -17.07
CA PHE A 187 8.01 -18.03 -15.97
C PHE A 187 7.12 -18.06 -14.75
N THR A 188 7.74 -18.18 -13.57
CA THR A 188 7.06 -17.91 -12.30
C THR A 188 7.54 -16.56 -11.79
N THR A 189 6.59 -15.66 -11.64
CA THR A 189 6.81 -14.30 -11.16
C THR A 189 6.26 -14.13 -9.75
N ASN A 190 6.80 -13.17 -9.02
CA ASN A 190 6.18 -12.64 -7.82
C ASN A 190 6.19 -11.11 -7.87
N GLU A 191 5.13 -10.53 -7.31
CA GLU A 191 5.09 -9.10 -7.08
C GLU A 191 5.96 -8.74 -5.88
N LEU A 192 6.84 -7.75 -6.03
CA LEU A 192 7.73 -7.30 -4.96
C LEU A 192 7.05 -6.28 -4.04
N SER A 193 5.85 -6.60 -3.56
CA SER A 193 5.00 -5.67 -2.80
C SER A 193 5.66 -5.21 -1.50
N GLY A 194 6.44 -6.07 -0.84
CA GLY A 194 7.23 -5.69 0.35
C GLY A 194 8.32 -4.65 0.05
N VAL A 195 8.99 -4.78 -1.10
CA VAL A 195 10.02 -3.82 -1.55
C VAL A 195 9.37 -2.48 -1.93
N LYS A 196 8.25 -2.51 -2.68
CA LYS A 196 7.46 -1.33 -3.00
C LYS A 196 7.02 -0.58 -1.73
N LEU A 197 6.50 -1.30 -0.73
CA LEU A 197 6.07 -0.71 0.54
C LEU A 197 7.24 -0.04 1.29
N ALA A 198 8.37 -0.73 1.38
CA ALA A 198 9.56 -0.21 2.07
C ALA A 198 10.06 1.08 1.42
N ALA A 199 10.01 1.12 0.10
CA ALA A 199 10.38 2.27 -0.67
C ALA A 199 9.41 3.45 -0.50
N VAL A 200 8.10 3.23 -0.50
CA VAL A 200 7.11 4.29 -0.20
C VAL A 200 7.40 4.90 1.17
N ARG A 201 7.72 4.06 2.16
CA ARG A 201 8.12 4.53 3.50
C ARG A 201 9.42 5.33 3.43
N ALA A 202 10.44 4.83 2.73
CA ALA A 202 11.72 5.51 2.58
C ALA A 202 11.58 6.89 1.90
N LEU A 203 10.72 7.03 0.89
CA LEU A 203 10.39 8.33 0.28
C LEU A 203 9.81 9.31 1.31
N GLY A 204 8.98 8.83 2.24
CA GLY A 204 8.44 9.64 3.34
C GLY A 204 9.49 10.06 4.38
N GLU A 205 10.50 9.23 4.63
CA GLU A 205 11.59 9.55 5.57
C GLU A 205 12.63 10.49 4.95
N ILE A 206 13.05 10.21 3.71
CA ILE A 206 14.04 11.03 2.98
C ILE A 206 13.44 12.38 2.59
N GLY A 207 12.24 12.39 2.03
CA GLY A 207 11.57 13.58 1.53
C GLY A 207 12.17 14.15 0.24
N GLY A 208 11.81 15.40 -0.06
CA GLY A 208 12.15 16.09 -1.31
C GLY A 208 10.92 16.33 -2.20
N SER A 209 10.99 17.35 -3.06
CA SER A 209 9.89 17.69 -3.99
C SER A 209 9.53 16.52 -4.91
N GLU A 210 10.51 15.74 -5.33
CA GLU A 210 10.36 14.59 -6.22
C GLU A 210 9.70 13.43 -5.47
N ALA A 211 10.04 13.23 -4.19
CA ALA A 211 9.37 12.26 -3.34
C ALA A 211 7.88 12.62 -3.17
N VAL A 212 7.55 13.90 -2.96
CA VAL A 212 6.15 14.36 -2.87
C VAL A 212 5.40 14.05 -4.17
N LYS A 213 5.97 14.36 -5.34
CA LYS A 213 5.34 14.06 -6.65
C LYS A 213 5.04 12.57 -6.80
N VAL A 214 6.01 11.70 -6.47
CA VAL A 214 5.84 10.24 -6.57
C VAL A 214 4.76 9.76 -5.59
N LEU A 215 4.79 10.21 -4.34
CA LEU A 215 3.81 9.81 -3.34
C LEU A 215 2.38 10.25 -3.71
N LEU A 216 2.23 11.42 -4.36
CA LEU A 216 0.93 11.85 -4.91
C LEU A 216 0.43 10.94 -6.03
N GLN A 217 1.31 10.46 -6.90
CA GLN A 217 0.95 9.47 -7.92
C GLN A 217 0.51 8.14 -7.30
N ILE A 218 1.21 7.70 -6.24
CA ILE A 218 0.88 6.45 -5.53
C ILE A 218 -0.47 6.56 -4.82
N LEU A 219 -0.77 7.70 -4.19
CA LEU A 219 -2.06 7.95 -3.54
C LEU A 219 -3.25 7.85 -4.52
N GLU A 220 -3.02 8.22 -5.78
CA GLU A 220 -4.00 8.20 -6.88
C GLU A 220 -3.98 6.89 -7.70
N SER A 221 -3.16 5.92 -7.32
CA SER A 221 -3.05 4.63 -8.02
C SER A 221 -4.20 3.68 -7.68
N GLU A 222 -4.40 2.64 -8.50
CA GLU A 222 -5.33 1.54 -8.21
C GLU A 222 -4.74 0.53 -7.19
N GLU A 223 -3.45 0.64 -6.85
CA GLU A 223 -2.75 -0.27 -5.94
C GLU A 223 -3.05 0.11 -4.46
N GLU A 224 -4.21 -0.32 -3.96
CA GLU A 224 -4.74 0.03 -2.62
C GLU A 224 -3.72 -0.19 -1.49
N LEU A 225 -2.89 -1.22 -1.60
CA LEU A 225 -1.85 -1.57 -0.61
C LEU A 225 -0.87 -0.42 -0.33
N PHE A 226 -0.63 0.47 -1.29
CA PHE A 226 0.38 1.53 -1.18
C PHE A 226 -0.20 2.92 -0.92
N ARG A 227 -1.52 3.11 -1.10
CA ARG A 227 -2.17 4.41 -0.97
C ARG A 227 -2.12 4.97 0.45
N GLU A 228 -2.45 4.14 1.44
CA GLU A 228 -2.37 4.55 2.87
C GLU A 228 -0.92 4.84 3.31
N PRO A 229 0.08 3.98 3.05
CA PRO A 229 1.48 4.32 3.27
C PRO A 229 1.92 5.63 2.61
N ALA A 230 1.45 5.91 1.39
CA ALA A 230 1.75 7.14 0.68
C ALA A 230 1.08 8.36 1.33
N ALA A 231 -0.17 8.26 1.75
CA ALA A 231 -0.87 9.33 2.48
C ALA A 231 -0.15 9.69 3.78
N LYS A 232 0.29 8.68 4.55
CA LYS A 232 1.04 8.88 5.79
C LYS A 232 2.43 9.48 5.55
N ALA A 233 3.08 9.12 4.45
CA ALA A 233 4.33 9.75 4.04
C ALA A 233 4.12 11.22 3.68
N LEU A 234 3.09 11.55 2.88
CA LEU A 234 2.73 12.93 2.53
C LEU A 234 2.37 13.77 3.76
N GLU A 235 1.64 13.21 4.72
CA GLU A 235 1.33 13.85 6.00
C GLU A 235 2.60 14.25 6.76
N ARG A 236 3.61 13.37 6.82
CA ARG A 236 4.90 13.68 7.47
C ARG A 236 5.69 14.75 6.72
N LEU A 237 5.63 14.72 5.40
CA LEU A 237 6.35 15.66 4.54
C LEU A 237 5.69 17.05 4.51
N SER A 238 4.42 17.16 4.89
CA SER A 238 3.63 18.39 4.89
C SER A 238 4.17 19.48 5.84
N ASP A 239 5.05 19.12 6.79
CA ASP A 239 5.75 20.09 7.65
C ASP A 239 6.88 20.84 6.91
N ARG A 240 7.36 20.29 5.79
CA ARG A 240 8.54 20.79 5.07
C ARG A 240 8.27 21.16 3.62
N PHE A 241 7.23 20.57 3.02
CA PHE A 241 6.92 20.73 1.61
C PHE A 241 5.46 21.14 1.44
N SER A 242 5.24 22.22 0.69
CA SER A 242 3.92 22.70 0.32
C SER A 242 3.87 22.97 -1.18
N SER A 243 2.81 22.54 -1.83
CA SER A 243 2.52 22.85 -3.23
C SER A 243 1.02 22.90 -3.47
N PRO A 244 0.54 23.67 -4.47
CA PRO A 244 -0.88 23.70 -4.83
C PRO A 244 -1.44 22.32 -5.17
N GLU A 245 -0.62 21.47 -5.80
CA GLU A 245 -1.00 20.09 -6.13
C GLU A 245 -1.19 19.24 -4.87
N LEU A 246 -0.25 19.31 -3.91
CA LEU A 246 -0.37 18.60 -2.64
C LEU A 246 -1.64 19.02 -1.90
N ILE A 247 -1.89 20.33 -1.76
CA ILE A 247 -3.08 20.88 -1.10
C ILE A 247 -4.35 20.39 -1.78
N SER A 248 -4.44 20.52 -3.12
CA SER A 248 -5.59 20.07 -3.91
C SER A 248 -5.88 18.58 -3.72
N LYS A 249 -4.83 17.75 -3.69
CA LYS A 249 -4.96 16.30 -3.48
C LYS A 249 -5.38 15.95 -2.06
N MET A 250 -4.84 16.61 -1.03
CA MET A 250 -5.29 16.41 0.35
C MET A 250 -6.76 16.83 0.54
N ILE A 251 -7.19 17.94 -0.07
CA ILE A 251 -8.60 18.38 -0.07
C ILE A 251 -9.51 17.35 -0.76
N LYS A 252 -9.07 16.80 -1.90
CA LYS A 252 -9.82 15.75 -2.60
C LYS A 252 -9.96 14.50 -1.73
N HIS A 253 -8.86 13.95 -1.24
CA HIS A 253 -8.83 12.69 -0.49
C HIS A 253 -9.35 12.80 0.94
N LEU A 254 -9.55 14.00 1.49
CA LEU A 254 -10.32 14.17 2.73
C LEU A 254 -11.81 13.86 2.56
N GLN A 255 -12.36 13.93 1.34
CA GLN A 255 -13.80 13.77 1.13
C GLN A 255 -14.18 12.30 0.95
N ILE A 256 -15.11 11.80 1.77
CA ILE A 256 -15.60 10.40 1.74
C ILE A 256 -16.11 9.94 0.36
N LYS A 257 -16.61 10.87 -0.47
CA LYS A 257 -17.04 10.56 -1.86
C LYS A 257 -15.89 10.15 -2.79
N TYR A 258 -14.65 10.52 -2.47
CA TYR A 258 -13.46 10.18 -3.25
C TYR A 258 -12.57 9.18 -2.53
N GLU A 259 -12.61 9.16 -1.20
CA GLU A 259 -11.74 8.31 -0.39
C GLU A 259 -12.54 7.46 0.61
N PRO A 260 -12.80 6.18 0.31
CA PRO A 260 -13.48 5.29 1.24
C PRO A 260 -12.61 4.93 2.45
N ASN A 261 -11.28 4.93 2.32
CA ASN A 261 -10.37 4.53 3.38
C ASN A 261 -10.23 5.63 4.45
N PRO A 262 -10.72 5.41 5.70
CA PRO A 262 -10.69 6.43 6.73
C PRO A 262 -9.27 6.81 7.18
N GLU A 263 -8.30 5.91 7.08
CA GLU A 263 -6.91 6.22 7.45
C GLU A 263 -6.29 7.23 6.48
N ILE A 264 -6.57 7.10 5.17
CA ILE A 264 -6.13 8.08 4.17
C ILE A 264 -6.78 9.44 4.44
N ARG A 265 -8.10 9.48 4.67
CA ARG A 265 -8.81 10.73 5.01
C ARG A 265 -8.22 11.40 6.24
N ALA A 266 -7.91 10.60 7.27
CA ALA A 266 -7.32 11.08 8.51
C ALA A 266 -5.91 11.65 8.30
N SER A 267 -5.07 11.01 7.47
CA SER A 267 -3.77 11.56 7.08
C SER A 267 -3.91 12.85 6.26
N CYS A 268 -4.90 12.94 5.38
CA CYS A 268 -5.16 14.18 4.63
C CYS A 268 -5.61 15.34 5.55
N ALA A 269 -6.45 15.08 6.56
CA ALA A 269 -6.83 16.10 7.54
C ALA A 269 -5.60 16.62 8.32
N LEU A 270 -4.72 15.73 8.77
CA LEU A 270 -3.49 16.11 9.46
C LEU A 270 -2.49 16.83 8.55
N ALA A 271 -2.36 16.40 7.29
CA ALA A 271 -1.57 17.11 6.30
C ALA A 271 -2.06 18.55 6.12
N LEU A 272 -3.38 18.76 6.03
CA LEU A 272 -3.98 20.09 5.93
C LEU A 272 -3.80 20.92 7.21
N ALA A 273 -3.77 20.30 8.39
CA ALA A 273 -3.44 21.00 9.64
C ALA A 273 -2.02 21.57 9.63
N LYS A 274 -1.06 20.85 9.04
CA LYS A 274 0.34 21.27 8.91
C LYS A 274 0.51 22.34 7.82
N LEU A 275 -0.14 22.15 6.68
CA LEU A 275 -0.05 23.05 5.51
C LEU A 275 -0.83 24.36 5.72
N LYS A 276 -1.90 24.31 6.53
CA LYS A 276 -2.80 25.44 6.85
C LYS A 276 -3.39 26.21 5.65
N PRO A 277 -3.83 25.54 4.56
CA PRO A 277 -4.39 26.24 3.41
C PRO A 277 -5.81 26.76 3.69
N VAL A 278 -6.05 28.05 3.46
CA VAL A 278 -7.36 28.70 3.68
C VAL A 278 -8.44 28.10 2.76
N GLU A 279 -8.07 27.69 1.55
CA GLU A 279 -8.98 27.05 0.59
C GLU A 279 -9.52 25.69 1.05
N ALA A 280 -8.90 25.04 2.06
CA ALA A 280 -9.39 23.77 2.60
C ALA A 280 -10.55 23.94 3.59
N ILE A 281 -10.80 25.14 4.12
CA ILE A 281 -11.81 25.39 5.17
C ILE A 281 -13.18 24.82 4.81
N PRO A 282 -13.76 25.05 3.61
CA PRO A 282 -15.09 24.51 3.29
C PRO A 282 -15.14 22.97 3.31
N THR A 283 -14.03 22.31 2.99
CA THR A 283 -13.94 20.85 3.00
C THR A 283 -13.72 20.32 4.41
N LEU A 284 -12.93 21.01 5.23
CA LEU A 284 -12.72 20.67 6.63
C LEU A 284 -14.01 20.83 7.45
N ILE A 285 -14.81 21.89 7.21
CA ILE A 285 -16.13 22.05 7.82
C ILE A 285 -17.04 20.85 7.49
N LYS A 286 -17.04 20.37 6.24
CA LYS A 286 -17.77 19.15 5.87
C LYS A 286 -17.22 17.90 6.57
N ALA A 287 -15.90 17.82 6.77
CA ALA A 287 -15.25 16.69 7.44
C ALA A 287 -15.56 16.62 8.95
N LEU A 288 -16.07 17.70 9.56
CA LEU A 288 -16.66 17.64 10.91
C LEU A 288 -17.85 16.69 10.99
N TYR A 289 -18.47 16.32 9.87
CA TYR A 289 -19.56 15.35 9.79
C TYR A 289 -19.11 13.96 9.31
N ASP A 290 -17.80 13.68 9.26
CA ASP A 290 -17.32 12.37 8.86
C ASP A 290 -17.85 11.27 9.83
N PRO A 291 -18.29 10.11 9.32
CA PRO A 291 -18.75 9.01 10.17
C PRO A 291 -17.70 8.55 11.19
N VAL A 292 -16.41 8.69 10.88
CA VAL A 292 -15.32 8.29 11.77
C VAL A 292 -14.92 9.44 12.69
N ALA A 293 -15.06 9.23 14.00
CA ALA A 293 -14.77 10.23 15.03
C ALA A 293 -13.34 10.82 14.95
N ASN A 294 -12.35 9.97 14.63
CA ASN A 294 -10.96 10.39 14.45
C ASN A 294 -10.80 11.46 13.36
N ILE A 295 -11.58 11.36 12.27
CA ILE A 295 -11.52 12.32 11.15
C ILE A 295 -12.18 13.63 11.56
N ARG A 296 -13.32 13.58 12.27
CA ARG A 296 -13.97 14.79 12.81
C ARG A 296 -13.03 15.58 13.72
N PHE A 297 -12.36 14.88 14.65
CA PHE A 297 -11.38 15.48 15.55
C PHE A 297 -10.22 16.13 14.78
N LYS A 298 -9.62 15.40 13.82
CA LYS A 298 -8.52 15.92 13.00
C LYS A 298 -8.95 17.10 12.11
N ALA A 299 -10.20 17.14 11.66
CA ALA A 299 -10.74 18.29 10.94
C ALA A 299 -10.85 19.52 11.85
N GLY A 300 -11.28 19.36 13.10
CA GLY A 300 -11.23 20.41 14.12
C GLY A 300 -9.82 20.94 14.35
N VAL A 301 -8.86 20.04 14.61
CA VAL A 301 -7.43 20.39 14.77
C VAL A 301 -6.88 21.15 13.56
N ALA A 302 -7.25 20.75 12.34
CA ALA A 302 -6.84 21.43 11.13
C ALA A 302 -7.44 22.84 11.02
N LEU A 303 -8.71 23.01 11.37
CA LEU A 303 -9.38 24.32 11.39
C LEU A 303 -8.78 25.24 12.45
N ALA A 304 -8.49 24.73 13.66
CA ALA A 304 -7.78 25.47 14.71
C ALA A 304 -6.37 25.87 14.23
N SER A 305 -5.66 24.96 13.57
CA SER A 305 -4.31 25.20 13.04
C SER A 305 -4.29 26.29 11.96
N ILE A 306 -5.34 26.38 11.14
CA ILE A 306 -5.56 27.47 10.16
C ILE A 306 -5.83 28.81 10.89
N GLY A 307 -6.56 28.78 11.99
CA GLY A 307 -6.77 29.95 12.86
C GLY A 307 -7.89 30.88 12.39
N THR A 308 -7.67 32.20 12.51
CA THR A 308 -8.67 33.26 12.25
C THR A 308 -9.48 33.12 10.96
N PRO A 309 -8.91 32.69 9.80
CA PRO A 309 -9.71 32.47 8.59
C PRO A 309 -10.85 31.45 8.74
N ALA A 310 -10.73 30.48 9.65
CA ALA A 310 -11.75 29.47 9.93
C ALA A 310 -12.87 29.97 10.87
N LEU A 311 -12.73 31.15 11.46
CA LEU A 311 -13.60 31.64 12.52
C LEU A 311 -15.05 31.85 12.07
N GLU A 312 -15.30 32.63 11.01
CA GLU A 312 -16.68 32.85 10.54
C GLU A 312 -17.36 31.58 10.08
N PRO A 313 -16.71 30.70 9.28
CA PRO A 313 -17.31 29.43 8.90
C PRO A 313 -17.68 28.56 10.11
N LEU A 314 -16.84 28.49 11.14
CA LEU A 314 -17.12 27.74 12.38
C LEU A 314 -18.30 28.33 13.15
N ILE A 315 -18.34 29.65 13.33
CA ILE A 315 -19.45 30.33 14.05
C ILE A 315 -20.78 30.10 13.33
N GLU A 316 -20.76 30.21 12.00
CA GLU A 316 -21.94 29.99 11.18
C GLU A 316 -22.40 28.53 11.23
N GLU A 317 -21.47 27.57 11.21
CA GLU A 317 -21.79 26.16 11.32
C GLU A 317 -22.35 25.82 12.72
N LEU A 318 -21.76 26.38 13.79
CA LEU A 318 -22.26 26.21 15.16
C LEU A 318 -23.69 26.72 15.32
N ARG A 319 -24.09 27.75 14.56
CA ARG A 319 -25.46 28.29 14.57
C ARG A 319 -26.47 27.34 13.92
N LYS A 320 -26.06 26.63 12.87
CA LYS A 320 -26.93 25.77 12.06
C LYS A 320 -27.08 24.38 12.64
N THR A 321 -25.96 23.79 13.05
CA THR A 321 -25.91 22.37 13.40
C THR A 321 -26.62 22.06 14.71
N GLN A 322 -27.31 20.93 14.73
CA GLN A 322 -27.95 20.35 15.92
C GLN A 322 -27.26 19.08 16.40
N ASP A 323 -26.21 18.60 15.70
CA ASP A 323 -25.46 17.40 16.08
C ASP A 323 -24.52 17.73 17.24
N PRO A 324 -24.73 17.14 18.44
CA PRO A 324 -23.89 17.43 19.60
C PRO A 324 -22.41 17.11 19.37
N ASN A 325 -22.07 16.09 18.57
CA ASN A 325 -20.68 15.74 18.31
C ASN A 325 -19.98 16.82 17.47
N VAL A 326 -20.71 17.43 16.53
CA VAL A 326 -20.19 18.51 15.69
C VAL A 326 -20.11 19.81 16.49
N GLN A 327 -21.14 20.10 17.29
CA GLN A 327 -21.13 21.27 18.19
C GLN A 327 -19.95 21.21 19.18
N ASP A 328 -19.67 20.04 19.74
CA ASP A 328 -18.56 19.80 20.67
C ASP A 328 -17.20 20.13 20.05
N ILE A 329 -16.96 19.61 18.84
CA ILE A 329 -15.72 19.85 18.11
C ILE A 329 -15.60 21.32 17.71
N ILE A 330 -16.68 21.95 17.24
CA ILE A 330 -16.64 23.37 16.88
C ILE A 330 -16.38 24.23 18.13
N ALA A 331 -17.00 23.93 19.26
CA ALA A 331 -16.78 24.66 20.51
C ALA A 331 -15.29 24.60 20.92
N SER A 332 -14.73 23.39 20.95
CA SER A 332 -13.32 23.14 21.25
C SER A 332 -12.40 23.88 20.26
N THR A 333 -12.68 23.77 18.96
CA THR A 333 -11.92 24.45 17.89
C THR A 333 -11.93 25.97 18.06
N LEU A 334 -13.08 26.57 18.42
CA LEU A 334 -13.20 28.00 18.69
C LEU A 334 -12.41 28.42 19.94
N GLY A 335 -12.39 27.58 20.98
CA GLY A 335 -11.53 27.74 22.15
C GLY A 335 -10.06 27.79 21.80
N GLU A 336 -9.58 26.80 21.04
CA GLU A 336 -8.18 26.73 20.58
C GLU A 336 -7.77 27.92 19.71
N ILE A 337 -8.68 28.47 18.89
CA ILE A 337 -8.44 29.68 18.11
C ILE A 337 -8.26 30.92 19.03
N GLY A 338 -8.90 30.94 20.20
CA GLY A 338 -8.55 31.87 21.29
C GLY A 338 -8.95 33.34 21.10
N THR A 339 -9.75 33.68 20.09
CA THR A 339 -10.07 35.10 19.81
C THR A 339 -11.26 35.60 20.65
N GLY A 340 -11.30 36.91 20.92
CA GLY A 340 -12.46 37.52 21.58
C GLY A 340 -13.78 37.35 20.82
N LYS A 341 -13.72 37.21 19.49
CA LYS A 341 -14.90 36.89 18.67
C LYS A 341 -15.33 35.42 18.81
N ALA A 342 -14.38 34.49 18.96
CA ALA A 342 -14.68 33.10 19.31
C ALA A 342 -15.37 33.02 20.69
N ARG A 343 -14.83 33.72 21.71
CA ARG A 343 -15.46 33.88 23.02
C ARG A 343 -16.90 34.36 22.92
N ASP A 344 -17.14 35.46 22.21
CA ASP A 344 -18.48 36.04 22.11
C ASP A 344 -19.47 35.09 21.43
N ALA A 345 -19.02 34.33 20.43
CA ALA A 345 -19.81 33.29 19.79
C ALA A 345 -20.11 32.12 20.73
N LEU A 346 -19.14 31.68 21.52
CA LEU A 346 -19.28 30.61 22.52
C LEU A 346 -20.28 30.99 23.62
N ILE A 347 -20.17 32.21 24.17
CA ILE A 347 -21.13 32.76 25.16
C ILE A 347 -22.55 32.80 24.57
N SER A 348 -22.70 33.29 23.34
CA SER A 348 -24.00 33.33 22.66
C SER A 348 -24.55 31.93 22.38
N ALA A 349 -23.69 30.96 22.09
CA ALA A 349 -24.10 29.58 21.82
C ALA A 349 -24.53 28.83 23.09
N TYR A 350 -23.92 29.11 24.24
CA TYR A 350 -24.20 28.41 25.51
C TYR A 350 -25.69 28.32 25.83
N SER A 351 -26.43 29.43 25.69
CA SER A 351 -27.85 29.51 26.06
C SER A 351 -28.78 28.71 25.14
N ARG A 352 -28.38 28.40 23.91
CA ARG A 352 -29.21 27.68 22.93
C ARG A 352 -28.87 26.20 22.81
N ILE A 353 -27.70 25.78 23.31
CA ILE A 353 -27.26 24.39 23.24
C ILE A 353 -27.93 23.56 24.33
N LYS A 354 -28.63 22.51 23.90
CA LYS A 354 -29.36 21.60 24.80
C LYS A 354 -28.45 20.57 25.47
N SER A 355 -27.43 20.09 24.76
CA SER A 355 -26.52 19.05 25.26
C SER A 355 -25.69 19.58 26.42
N SER A 356 -25.80 18.95 27.59
CA SER A 356 -24.97 19.29 28.76
C SER A 356 -23.48 19.06 28.50
N SER A 357 -23.12 18.01 27.75
CA SER A 357 -21.72 17.75 27.37
C SER A 357 -21.14 18.90 26.55
N VAL A 358 -21.88 19.38 25.55
CA VAL A 358 -21.42 20.49 24.70
C VAL A 358 -21.37 21.81 25.48
N ARG A 359 -22.30 22.03 26.41
CA ARG A 359 -22.24 23.18 27.32
C ARG A 359 -20.97 23.15 28.18
N LEU A 360 -20.56 21.98 28.69
CA LEU A 360 -19.29 21.85 29.42
C LEU A 360 -18.09 22.14 28.51
N SER A 361 -18.09 21.66 27.27
CA SER A 361 -17.02 21.97 26.31
C SER A 361 -16.93 23.47 26.01
N ILE A 362 -18.06 24.16 25.87
CA ILE A 362 -18.07 25.63 25.77
C ILE A 362 -17.42 26.29 26.99
N LEU A 363 -17.74 25.84 28.20
CA LEU A 363 -17.16 26.41 29.42
C LEU A 363 -15.65 26.14 29.50
N ASN A 364 -15.20 24.95 29.08
CA ASN A 364 -13.77 24.63 28.98
C ASN A 364 -13.07 25.54 27.97
N SER A 365 -13.63 25.71 26.77
CA SER A 365 -13.09 26.61 25.75
C SER A 365 -13.03 28.07 26.20
N LEU A 366 -14.03 28.53 26.96
CA LEU A 366 -14.00 29.87 27.55
C LEU A 366 -12.90 30.00 28.62
N ALA A 367 -12.66 28.96 29.41
CA ALA A 367 -11.57 28.93 30.38
C ALA A 367 -10.20 28.93 29.70
N GLU A 368 -10.05 28.23 28.57
CA GLU A 368 -8.84 28.24 27.74
C GLU A 368 -8.57 29.62 27.13
N ILE A 369 -9.62 30.33 26.68
CA ILE A 369 -9.49 31.72 26.21
C ILE A 369 -9.03 32.66 27.34
N GLY A 370 -9.54 32.46 28.56
CA GLY A 370 -9.01 33.05 29.79
C GLY A 370 -9.18 34.57 29.97
N ASP A 371 -9.71 35.30 28.98
CA ASP A 371 -9.91 36.75 29.13
C ASP A 371 -11.01 37.11 30.15
N GLU A 372 -10.97 38.34 30.65
CA GLU A 372 -11.86 38.78 31.74
C GLU A 372 -13.35 38.59 31.43
N LYS A 373 -13.76 38.72 30.17
CA LYS A 373 -15.16 38.53 29.78
C LYS A 373 -15.54 37.06 29.81
N ALA A 374 -14.65 36.17 29.37
CA ALA A 374 -14.83 34.73 29.50
C ALA A 374 -14.89 34.31 30.98
N MET A 375 -13.96 34.81 31.81
CA MET A 375 -13.88 34.50 33.24
C MET A 375 -15.07 35.06 34.04
N SER A 376 -15.58 36.24 33.67
CA SER A 376 -16.82 36.80 34.24
C SER A 376 -18.02 35.91 33.93
N PHE A 377 -18.14 35.42 32.70
CA PHE A 377 -19.21 34.50 32.31
C PHE A 377 -19.13 33.18 33.10
N LEU A 378 -17.94 32.57 33.21
CA LEU A 378 -17.74 31.34 33.98
C LEU A 378 -18.14 31.49 35.46
N ARG A 379 -17.73 32.59 36.11
CA ARG A 379 -18.13 32.90 37.50
C ARG A 379 -19.65 33.04 37.63
N GLY A 380 -20.31 33.68 36.67
CA GLY A 380 -21.78 33.76 36.62
C GLY A 380 -22.46 32.40 36.51
N VAL A 381 -21.95 31.52 35.64
CA VAL A 381 -22.48 30.15 35.48
C VAL A 381 -22.25 29.32 36.74
N SER A 382 -21.05 29.34 37.35
CA SER A 382 -20.78 28.61 38.59
C SER A 382 -21.64 29.08 39.76
N ALA A 383 -21.89 30.40 39.87
CA ALA A 383 -22.75 30.95 40.91
C ALA A 383 -24.21 30.49 40.78
N ALA A 384 -24.68 30.29 39.56
CA ALA A 384 -26.04 29.82 39.26
C ALA A 384 -26.17 28.28 39.25
N GLU A 385 -25.06 27.53 39.31
CA GLU A 385 -25.08 26.07 39.27
C GLU A 385 -25.60 25.49 40.59
N THR A 386 -26.56 24.58 40.45
CA THR A 386 -27.26 23.92 41.57
C THR A 386 -26.73 22.53 41.84
N ASP A 387 -26.14 21.87 40.84
CA ASP A 387 -25.49 20.57 41.02
C ASP A 387 -24.13 20.76 41.71
N PRO A 388 -23.93 20.21 42.92
CA PRO A 388 -22.68 20.38 43.68
C PRO A 388 -21.44 19.85 42.95
N GLN A 389 -21.57 18.78 42.16
CA GLN A 389 -20.44 18.19 41.44
C GLN A 389 -20.02 19.07 40.27
N VAL A 390 -21.01 19.56 39.51
CA VAL A 390 -20.74 20.48 38.39
C VAL A 390 -20.17 21.80 38.91
N LYS A 391 -20.67 22.31 40.04
CA LYS A 391 -20.14 23.51 40.68
C LYS A 391 -18.68 23.37 41.09
N VAL A 392 -18.31 22.29 41.78
CA VAL A 392 -16.91 22.00 42.14
C VAL A 392 -16.01 21.91 40.90
N TYR A 393 -16.52 21.29 39.83
CA TYR A 393 -15.81 21.24 38.55
C TYR A 393 -15.57 22.64 37.98
N LEU A 394 -16.59 23.49 37.92
CA LEU A 394 -16.49 24.86 37.41
C LEU A 394 -15.57 25.74 38.25
N ASP A 395 -15.64 25.64 39.58
CA ASP A 395 -14.76 26.38 40.48
C ASP A 395 -13.29 25.95 40.29
N THR A 396 -13.06 24.65 40.07
CA THR A 396 -11.72 24.12 39.75
C THR A 396 -11.23 24.61 38.39
N LEU A 397 -12.12 24.65 37.38
CA LEU A 397 -11.82 25.14 36.04
C LEU A 397 -11.43 26.63 36.09
N ILE A 398 -12.22 27.45 36.79
CA ILE A 398 -11.96 28.88 36.99
C ILE A 398 -10.62 29.10 37.70
N ALA A 399 -10.30 28.30 38.73
CA ALA A 399 -9.05 28.44 39.49
C ALA A 399 -7.80 28.07 38.67
N LYS A 400 -7.94 27.23 37.63
CA LYS A 400 -6.84 26.80 36.76
C LYS A 400 -6.57 27.76 35.61
N ALA A 401 -7.59 28.47 35.11
CA ALA A 401 -7.43 29.53 34.12
C ALA A 401 -6.74 30.73 34.79
N LYS A 402 -5.44 30.87 34.58
CA LYS A 402 -4.61 31.97 35.10
C LYS A 402 -4.05 32.81 33.96
#